data_AF-A0A433SKV0-F1
#
_entry.id   AF-A0A433SKV0-F1
#
_cell.length_a   1.000
_cell.length_b   1.000
_cell.length_c   1.000
_cell.angle_alpha   90.00
_cell.angle_beta   90.00
_cell.angle_gamma   90.00
#
_symmetry.space_group_name_H-M   'P 1'
#
loop_
_entity.id
_entity.type
_entity.pdbx_description
1 polymer ?
#
loop_
_entity_poly.entity_id
_entity_poly.type
_entity_poly.pdbx_seq_one_letter_code
_entity_poly.pdbx_strand_id
1 'polypeptide(L)'
;CRKTCSSNCGGLEGRCHTRTGACIDGCIKGYHGEMCEIVCPPDRYGENCREKCSPNCRGRTKKCDSQSGKCFWGCDIGYEGDRCDTPCRNSTYGKNCGNICSPHCAGANHSCNHIDGSCTRGCLGSYTGVMCDQKHP
;
A
#
# COMPACT_ATOMS: atom_id res chain seq x y z
N CYS A 1 44.43 9.57 1.04
CA CYS A 1 43.07 9.39 1.60
C CYS A 1 42.37 8.23 0.91
N ARG A 2 41.96 7.20 1.63
CA ARG A 2 41.01 6.19 1.14
C ARG A 2 39.66 6.48 1.81
N LYS A 3 38.80 7.26 1.16
CA LYS A 3 37.39 7.29 1.55
C LYS A 3 36.77 5.99 1.06
N THR A 4 36.17 5.24 1.97
CA THR A 4 35.40 4.04 1.62
C THR A 4 34.02 4.50 1.14
N CYS A 5 33.49 3.85 0.10
CA CYS A 5 32.13 4.12 -0.37
C CYS A 5 31.11 3.84 0.75
N SER A 6 29.99 4.57 0.71
CA SER A 6 28.86 4.31 1.60
C SER A 6 28.41 2.86 1.45
N SER A 7 28.08 2.21 2.57
CA SER A 7 27.51 0.86 2.57
C SER A 7 26.12 0.81 1.92
N ASN A 8 25.53 1.96 1.66
CA ASN A 8 24.21 2.10 1.05
C ASN A 8 24.28 2.37 -0.46
N CYS A 9 25.48 2.44 -1.04
CA CYS A 9 25.61 2.40 -2.49
C CYS A 9 25.05 1.07 -3.00
N GLY A 10 24.16 1.14 -3.99
CA GLY A 10 23.56 -0.01 -4.65
C GLY A 10 24.50 -0.71 -5.63
N GLY A 11 23.95 -1.69 -6.35
CA GLY A 11 24.69 -2.54 -7.27
C GLY A 11 25.47 -3.67 -6.56
N LEU A 12 26.04 -4.59 -7.35
CA LEU A 12 26.75 -5.77 -6.83
C LEU A 12 28.05 -5.43 -6.09
N GLU A 13 28.66 -4.27 -6.40
CA GLU A 13 29.97 -3.88 -5.89
C GLU A 13 29.93 -2.66 -4.96
N GLY A 14 28.76 -2.04 -4.72
CA GLY A 14 28.62 -0.88 -3.83
C GLY A 14 29.53 0.29 -4.22
N ARG A 15 29.66 0.55 -5.53
CA ARG A 15 30.69 1.44 -6.07
C ARG A 15 30.31 2.90 -5.96
N CYS A 16 31.32 3.72 -5.71
CA CYS A 16 31.22 5.17 -5.72
C CYS A 16 32.37 5.82 -6.49
N HIS A 17 32.11 7.03 -6.96
CA HIS A 17 33.10 7.86 -7.61
C HIS A 17 34.21 8.23 -6.61
N THR A 18 35.46 7.90 -6.93
CA THR A 18 36.62 8.01 -6.01
C THR A 18 36.86 9.42 -5.46
N ARG A 19 36.56 10.46 -6.26
CA ARG A 19 36.70 11.87 -5.86
C ARG A 19 35.49 12.45 -5.11
N THR A 20 34.26 12.19 -5.57
CA THR A 20 33.06 12.84 -5.02
C THR A 20 32.36 11.98 -3.98
N GLY A 21 32.63 10.68 -3.91
CA GLY A 21 31.89 9.74 -3.05
C GLY A 21 30.49 9.38 -3.58
N ALA A 22 30.08 9.92 -4.73
CA ALA A 22 28.76 9.66 -5.29
C ALA A 22 28.62 8.20 -5.75
N CYS A 23 27.56 7.51 -5.33
CA CYS A 23 27.31 6.12 -5.70
C CYS A 23 26.99 6.02 -7.19
N ILE A 24 27.68 5.10 -7.88
CA ILE A 24 27.60 4.97 -9.35
C ILE A 24 26.27 4.34 -9.77
N ASP A 25 25.81 3.33 -9.03
CA ASP A 25 24.59 2.58 -9.33
C ASP A 25 23.37 3.08 -8.53
N GLY A 26 23.47 4.28 -7.95
CA GLY A 26 22.47 4.81 -7.03
C GLY A 26 22.49 4.10 -5.67
N CYS A 27 21.37 4.16 -4.96
CA CYS A 27 21.25 3.70 -3.58
C CYS A 27 20.45 2.40 -3.44
N ILE A 28 20.78 1.63 -2.42
CA ILE A 28 19.93 0.53 -1.95
C ILE A 28 18.56 1.04 -1.49
N LYS A 29 17.62 0.11 -1.29
CA LYS A 29 16.28 0.42 -0.77
C LYS A 29 16.36 1.13 0.58
N GLY A 30 15.54 2.17 0.76
CA GLY A 30 15.47 2.95 1.99
C GLY A 30 16.40 4.15 2.04
N TYR A 31 17.25 4.36 1.03
CA TYR A 31 18.20 5.47 0.99
C TYR A 31 18.18 6.23 -0.34
N HIS A 32 18.59 7.50 -0.30
CA HIS A 32 18.78 8.36 -1.45
C HIS A 32 19.89 9.42 -1.21
N GLY A 33 20.07 10.30 -2.18
CA GLY A 33 21.13 11.31 -2.22
C GLY A 33 22.36 10.78 -2.95
N GLU A 34 23.28 11.67 -3.34
CA GLU A 34 24.43 11.27 -4.16
C GLU A 34 25.31 10.22 -3.48
N MET A 35 25.48 10.30 -2.15
CA MET A 35 26.28 9.37 -1.34
C MET A 35 25.44 8.28 -0.64
N CYS A 36 24.12 8.23 -0.87
CA CYS A 36 23.21 7.28 -0.23
C CYS A 36 23.20 7.30 1.31
N GLU A 37 23.46 8.46 1.91
CA GLU A 37 23.47 8.65 3.37
C GLU A 37 22.12 9.16 3.91
N ILE A 38 21.17 9.49 3.03
CA ILE A 38 19.87 10.06 3.42
C ILE A 38 18.82 8.96 3.39
N VAL A 39 18.18 8.70 4.53
CA VAL A 39 17.04 7.77 4.63
C VAL A 39 15.85 8.35 3.88
N CYS A 40 15.03 7.49 3.25
CA CYS A 40 13.83 7.95 2.57
C CYS A 40 12.93 8.80 3.47
N PRO A 41 12.32 9.86 2.90
CA PRO A 41 11.31 10.62 3.63
C PRO A 41 10.10 9.72 3.93
N PRO A 42 9.28 10.07 4.93
CA PRO A 42 8.25 9.17 5.47
C PRO A 42 7.16 8.72 4.49
N ASP A 43 6.98 9.42 3.37
CA ASP A 43 5.98 9.16 2.33
C ASP A 43 6.56 8.43 1.11
N ARG A 44 7.82 7.99 1.17
CA ARG A 44 8.53 7.33 0.07
C ARG A 44 9.34 6.13 0.53
N TYR A 45 9.58 5.21 -0.39
CA TYR A 45 10.37 4.00 -0.13
C TYR A 45 11.04 3.48 -1.40
N GLY A 46 11.76 2.37 -1.25
CA GLY A 46 12.42 1.67 -2.35
C GLY A 46 13.78 2.27 -2.69
N GLU A 47 14.34 1.84 -3.82
CA GLU A 47 15.66 2.28 -4.27
C GLU A 47 15.61 3.76 -4.64
N ASN A 48 16.55 4.53 -4.10
CA ASN A 48 16.60 5.97 -4.30
C ASN A 48 15.30 6.70 -3.91
N CYS A 49 14.45 6.07 -3.07
CA CYS A 49 13.16 6.61 -2.61
C CYS A 49 12.22 7.02 -3.76
N ARG A 50 12.27 6.29 -4.88
CA ARG A 50 11.49 6.61 -6.09
C ARG A 50 10.01 6.28 -5.95
N GLU A 51 9.66 5.32 -5.11
CA GLU A 51 8.28 4.90 -4.89
C GLU A 51 7.61 5.72 -3.78
N LYS A 52 6.30 5.94 -3.90
CA LYS A 52 5.47 6.64 -2.90
C LYS A 52 4.68 5.64 -2.09
N CYS A 53 4.60 5.84 -0.78
CA CYS A 53 3.70 5.09 0.09
C CYS A 53 2.26 5.16 -0.42
N SER A 54 1.49 4.10 -0.20
CA SER A 54 0.10 4.04 -0.62
C SER A 54 -0.74 5.14 0.04
N PRO A 55 -1.66 5.80 -0.69
CA PRO A 55 -2.60 6.74 -0.11
C PRO A 55 -3.58 6.07 0.87
N ASN A 56 -3.67 4.74 0.83
CA ASN A 56 -4.54 3.94 1.69
C ASN A 56 -3.81 3.40 2.94
N CYS A 57 -2.55 3.78 3.16
CA CYS A 57 -1.92 3.56 4.46
C CYS A 57 -2.71 4.32 5.54
N ARG A 58 -2.94 3.69 6.68
CA ARG A 58 -3.67 4.31 7.80
C ARG A 58 -2.87 5.48 8.39
N GLY A 59 -3.58 6.54 8.77
CA GLY A 59 -3.02 7.74 9.42
C GLY A 59 -2.83 8.92 8.47
N ARG A 60 -2.70 10.14 9.04
CA ARG A 60 -2.67 11.39 8.25
C ARG A 60 -1.46 11.51 7.32
N THR A 61 -0.32 10.98 7.75
CA THR A 61 0.96 11.12 7.04
C THR A 61 1.26 9.99 6.08
N LYS A 62 0.37 8.99 5.94
CA LYS A 62 0.48 7.87 5.00
C LYS A 62 1.86 7.18 5.01
N LYS A 63 2.45 7.02 6.20
CA LYS A 63 3.82 6.51 6.31
C LYS A 63 3.88 5.02 6.05
N CYS A 64 4.96 4.62 5.41
CA CYS A 64 5.29 3.23 5.18
C CYS A 64 6.78 2.99 5.42
N ASP A 65 7.14 1.71 5.51
CA ASP A 65 8.51 1.26 5.65
C ASP A 65 9.35 1.67 4.43
N SER A 66 10.47 2.34 4.68
CA SER A 66 11.33 2.94 3.66
C SER A 66 11.94 1.92 2.68
N GLN A 67 11.99 0.62 3.04
CA GLN A 67 12.56 -0.40 2.17
C GLN A 67 11.48 -1.18 1.39
N SER A 68 10.45 -1.64 2.10
CA SER A 68 9.42 -2.54 1.57
C SER A 68 8.15 -1.84 1.09
N GLY A 69 7.91 -0.61 1.55
CA GLY A 69 6.65 0.11 1.31
C GLY A 69 5.50 -0.35 2.20
N LYS A 70 5.74 -1.24 3.17
CA LYS A 70 4.69 -1.74 4.07
C LYS A 70 4.15 -0.63 4.96
N CYS A 71 2.84 -0.44 5.00
CA CYS A 71 2.21 0.58 5.82
C CYS A 71 2.39 0.27 7.32
N PHE A 72 2.91 1.22 8.09
CA PHE A 72 3.22 0.99 9.51
C PHE A 72 1.99 0.75 10.40
N TRP A 73 0.84 1.32 10.04
CA TRP A 73 -0.40 1.24 10.82
C TRP A 73 -1.49 0.41 10.13
N GLY A 74 -1.10 -0.41 9.16
CA GLY A 74 -2.01 -1.14 8.29
C GLY A 74 -2.81 -0.22 7.38
N CYS A 75 -3.95 -0.71 6.91
CA CYS A 75 -4.73 -0.08 5.85
C CYS A 75 -5.92 0.73 6.36
N ASP A 76 -6.30 1.72 5.56
CA ASP A 76 -7.61 2.35 5.66
C ASP A 76 -8.73 1.33 5.40
N ILE A 77 -9.95 1.69 5.78
CA ILE A 77 -11.12 0.82 5.62
C ILE A 77 -11.30 0.44 4.14
N GLY A 78 -11.62 -0.83 3.89
CA GLY A 78 -11.82 -1.35 2.56
C GLY A 78 -10.55 -1.68 1.76
N TYR A 79 -9.37 -1.63 2.37
CA TYR A 79 -8.11 -2.02 1.75
C TYR A 79 -7.35 -3.06 2.59
N GLU A 80 -6.54 -3.86 1.91
CA GLU A 80 -5.74 -4.94 2.48
C GLU A 80 -4.36 -5.09 1.80
N GLY A 81 -3.57 -6.02 2.34
CA GLY A 81 -2.18 -6.26 1.94
C GLY A 81 -1.19 -5.35 2.67
N ASP A 82 0.09 -5.70 2.62
CA ASP A 82 1.14 -4.97 3.34
C ASP A 82 1.25 -3.50 2.91
N ARG A 83 0.97 -3.23 1.63
CA ARG A 83 1.05 -1.90 1.03
C ARG A 83 -0.30 -1.20 0.89
N CYS A 84 -1.42 -1.85 1.25
CA CYS A 84 -2.76 -1.25 1.14
C CYS A 84 -3.18 -0.82 -0.28
N ASP A 85 -2.52 -1.35 -1.30
CA ASP A 85 -2.82 -1.08 -2.71
C ASP A 85 -3.96 -1.96 -3.25
N THR A 86 -4.44 -2.91 -2.43
CA THR A 86 -5.48 -3.86 -2.82
C THR A 86 -6.79 -3.54 -2.09
N PRO A 87 -7.91 -3.30 -2.80
CA PRO A 87 -9.22 -3.23 -2.15
C PRO A 87 -9.61 -4.61 -1.62
N CYS A 88 -10.46 -4.67 -0.59
CA CYS A 88 -10.94 -5.93 -0.02
C CYS A 88 -11.47 -6.88 -1.10
N ARG A 89 -10.92 -8.09 -1.15
CA ARG A 89 -11.29 -9.14 -2.11
C ARG A 89 -12.34 -10.08 -1.53
N ASN A 90 -12.72 -11.09 -2.32
CA ASN A 90 -13.59 -12.20 -1.88
C ASN A 90 -14.93 -11.73 -1.30
N SER A 91 -15.48 -10.65 -1.86
CA SER A 91 -16.75 -10.08 -1.40
C SER A 91 -16.72 -9.74 0.09
N THR A 92 -15.63 -9.13 0.53
CA THR A 92 -15.48 -8.59 1.89
C THR A 92 -15.37 -7.06 1.85
N TYR A 93 -15.62 -6.43 3.00
CA TYR A 93 -15.57 -4.98 3.12
C TYR A 93 -15.21 -4.52 4.54
N GLY A 94 -15.00 -3.22 4.69
CA GLY A 94 -14.84 -2.56 5.98
C GLY A 94 -13.42 -2.67 6.55
N LYS A 95 -13.30 -2.50 7.87
CA LYS A 95 -12.01 -2.50 8.56
C LYS A 95 -11.39 -3.90 8.49
N ASN A 96 -10.14 -3.97 8.01
CA ASN A 96 -9.39 -5.22 7.83
C ASN A 96 -10.15 -6.26 6.98
N CYS A 97 -11.07 -5.83 6.12
CA CYS A 97 -11.88 -6.72 5.30
C CYS A 97 -12.64 -7.79 6.11
N GLY A 98 -13.06 -7.44 7.33
CA GLY A 98 -13.67 -8.40 8.28
C GLY A 98 -15.15 -8.67 8.06
N ASN A 99 -15.84 -7.87 7.25
CA ASN A 99 -17.27 -8.04 6.96
C ASN A 99 -17.46 -8.70 5.59
N ILE A 100 -18.52 -9.48 5.43
CA ILE A 100 -18.85 -10.18 4.18
C ILE A 100 -20.05 -9.49 3.54
N CYS A 101 -19.99 -9.27 2.21
CA CYS A 101 -21.10 -8.73 1.43
C CYS A 101 -22.35 -9.60 1.58
N SER A 102 -23.53 -8.97 1.54
CA SER A 102 -24.78 -9.73 1.55
C SER A 102 -24.84 -10.69 0.36
N PRO A 103 -25.23 -11.97 0.56
CA PRO A 103 -25.47 -12.91 -0.54
C PRO A 103 -26.66 -12.51 -1.42
N HIS A 104 -27.37 -11.43 -1.06
CA HIS A 104 -28.47 -10.88 -1.83
C HIS A 104 -28.06 -9.63 -2.63
N CYS A 105 -26.78 -9.22 -2.60
CA CYS A 105 -26.27 -8.27 -3.57
C CYS A 105 -26.35 -8.86 -4.99
N ALA A 106 -26.89 -8.09 -5.92
CA ALA A 106 -26.92 -8.45 -7.33
C ALA A 106 -25.53 -8.30 -7.99
N GLY A 107 -25.30 -9.05 -9.06
CA GLY A 107 -24.02 -9.08 -9.79
C GLY A 107 -23.18 -10.33 -9.53
N ALA A 108 -22.01 -10.39 -10.15
CA ALA A 108 -21.10 -11.52 -9.99
C ALA A 108 -20.57 -11.60 -8.55
N ASN A 109 -20.58 -12.81 -7.98
CA ASN A 109 -20.05 -13.13 -6.66
C ASN A 109 -20.62 -12.29 -5.50
N HIS A 110 -21.83 -11.74 -5.64
CA HIS A 110 -22.43 -10.88 -4.60
C HIS A 110 -21.54 -9.68 -4.22
N SER A 111 -20.86 -9.11 -5.23
CA SER A 111 -19.94 -8.00 -5.02
C SER A 111 -20.63 -6.79 -4.41
N CYS A 112 -20.00 -6.21 -3.38
CA CYS A 112 -20.42 -4.98 -2.73
C CYS A 112 -19.26 -3.99 -2.67
N ASN A 113 -19.54 -2.75 -2.30
CA ASN A 113 -18.54 -1.74 -2.09
C ASN A 113 -17.60 -2.18 -0.96
N HIS A 114 -16.31 -2.28 -1.26
CA HIS A 114 -15.27 -2.76 -0.34
C HIS A 114 -15.11 -1.86 0.91
N ILE A 115 -15.59 -0.61 0.89
CA ILE A 115 -15.50 0.31 2.03
C ILE A 115 -16.66 0.08 3.01
N ASP A 116 -17.90 0.18 2.53
CA ASP A 116 -19.08 0.28 3.37
C ASP A 116 -20.04 -0.92 3.26
N GLY A 117 -19.83 -1.84 2.32
CA GLY A 117 -20.66 -3.03 2.15
C GLY A 117 -21.91 -2.82 1.30
N SER A 118 -22.12 -1.63 0.74
CA SER A 118 -23.29 -1.34 -0.10
C SER A 118 -23.30 -2.15 -1.40
N CYS A 119 -24.44 -2.74 -1.75
CA CYS A 119 -24.59 -3.50 -2.98
C CYS A 119 -24.66 -2.53 -4.18
N THR A 120 -23.63 -2.55 -5.02
CA THR A 120 -23.47 -1.57 -6.10
C THR A 120 -24.40 -1.79 -7.30
N ARG A 121 -25.02 -2.97 -7.41
CA ARG A 121 -25.92 -3.35 -8.51
C ARG A 121 -27.36 -3.61 -8.04
N GLY A 122 -27.71 -3.17 -6.83
CA GLY A 122 -29.01 -3.42 -6.22
C GLY A 122 -29.13 -4.83 -5.63
N CYS A 123 -30.37 -5.23 -5.36
CA CYS A 123 -30.70 -6.45 -4.64
C CYS A 123 -31.29 -7.54 -5.53
N LEU A 124 -31.04 -8.79 -5.16
CA LEU A 124 -31.64 -9.97 -5.78
C LEU A 124 -33.04 -10.21 -5.20
N GLY A 125 -33.99 -10.57 -6.06
CA GLY A 125 -35.34 -10.99 -5.67
C GLY A 125 -36.08 -9.95 -4.82
N SER A 126 -36.65 -10.41 -3.71
CA SER A 126 -37.42 -9.56 -2.77
C SER A 126 -36.56 -8.96 -1.66
N TYR A 127 -35.25 -8.77 -1.86
CA TYR A 127 -34.43 -8.06 -0.87
C TYR A 127 -34.38 -6.57 -1.18
N THR A 128 -34.26 -5.74 -0.14
CA THR A 128 -34.22 -4.28 -0.20
C THR A 128 -33.21 -3.71 0.80
N GLY A 129 -33.02 -2.39 0.77
CA GLY A 129 -31.99 -1.69 1.51
C GLY A 129 -30.66 -1.64 0.77
N VAL A 130 -29.76 -0.75 1.20
CA VAL A 130 -28.45 -0.52 0.54
C VAL A 130 -27.50 -1.70 0.65
N MET A 131 -27.69 -2.56 1.67
CA MET A 131 -26.92 -3.80 1.88
C MET A 131 -27.72 -5.06 1.53
N CYS A 132 -28.95 -4.93 1.01
CA CYS A 132 -29.81 -6.07 0.68
C CYS A 132 -29.97 -7.07 1.84
N ASP A 133 -30.12 -6.55 3.06
CA ASP A 133 -30.26 -7.29 4.32
C ASP A 133 -31.72 -7.36 4.80
N GLN A 134 -32.61 -6.61 4.15
CA GLN A 134 -34.03 -6.56 4.47
C GLN A 134 -34.83 -7.36 3.45
N LYS A 135 -35.69 -8.25 3.91
CA LYS A 135 -36.63 -8.98 3.06
C LYS A 135 -37.94 -8.19 2.95
N HIS A 136 -38.38 -7.92 1.74
CA HIS A 136 -39.72 -7.41 1.48
C HIS A 136 -40.75 -8.45 1.98
N PRO A 137 -41.77 -8.05 2.75
CA PRO A 137 -42.87 -8.94 3.12
C PRO A 137 -43.63 -9.45 1.90
#